data_AF-A0AAD1CEK3-F1
#
_entry.id   AF-A0AAD1CEK3-F1
#
_cell.length_a   1.000
_cell.length_b   1.000
_cell.length_c   1.000
_cell.angle_alpha   90.00
_cell.angle_beta   90.00
_cell.angle_gamma   90.00
#
_symmetry.space_group_name_H-M   'P 1'
#
loop_
_entity.id
_entity.type
_entity.pdbx_description
1 polymer ?
#
loop_
_entity_poly.entity_id
_entity_poly.type
_entity_poly.pdbx_seq_one_letter_code
_entity_poly.pdbx_strand_id
1 'polypeptide(L)' 'MIIPLIAVHLFVFYFGILADDTPPVGLAAFAAAAIAKSDPIKTGIQGFTYDIRTAILPFMFIFNTQLLLLNIDGGDSN' A
#
# COMPACT_ATOMS: atom_id res chain seq x y z
N MET A 1 6.43 -17.93 -15.68
CA MET A 1 6.38 -17.47 -14.28
C MET A 1 4.93 -17.63 -13.81
N ILE A 2 4.66 -18.55 -12.89
CA ILE A 2 3.33 -18.66 -12.28
C ILE A 2 3.38 -17.80 -11.01
N ILE A 3 2.66 -16.68 -11.00
CA ILE A 3 2.54 -15.84 -9.80
C ILE A 3 1.52 -16.51 -8.87
N PRO A 4 1.84 -16.74 -7.58
CA PRO A 4 0.88 -17.29 -6.64
C PRO A 4 -0.41 -16.46 -6.60
N LEU A 5 -1.56 -17.12 -6.62
CA LEU A 5 -2.86 -16.44 -6.69
C LEU A 5 -3.04 -15.43 -5.54
N ILE A 6 -2.59 -15.77 -4.34
CA ILE A 6 -2.65 -14.89 -3.17
C ILE A 6 -1.79 -13.63 -3.34
N ALA A 7 -0.65 -13.71 -4.03
CA ALA A 7 0.19 -12.54 -4.30
C ALA A 7 -0.53 -11.53 -5.22
N VAL A 8 -1.32 -12.02 -6.18
CA VAL A 8 -2.16 -11.16 -7.03
C VAL A 8 -3.28 -10.50 -6.23
N HIS A 9 -3.94 -11.24 -5.34
CA HIS A 9 -4.98 -10.67 -4.48
C HIS A 9 -4.42 -9.58 -3.56
N LEU A 10 -3.27 -9.81 -2.94
CA LEU A 10 -2.61 -8.83 -2.07
C LEU A 10 -2.10 -7.62 -2.86
N PHE A 11 -1.68 -7.82 -4.12
CA PHE A 11 -1.32 -6.71 -5.01
C PHE A 11 -2.51 -5.78 -5.24
N VAL A 12 -3.64 -6.33 -5.67
CA VAL A 12 -4.85 -5.54 -5.93
C VAL A 12 -5.39 -4.93 -4.63
N PHE A 13 -5.37 -5.69 -3.53
CA PHE A 13 -5.77 -5.20 -2.21
C PHE A 13 -4.92 -4.00 -1.75
N TYR A 14 -3.60 -4.07 -1.90
CA TYR A 14 -2.70 -2.98 -1.53
C TYR A 14 -3.00 -1.70 -2.32
N PHE A 15 -3.16 -1.81 -3.64
CA PHE A 15 -3.54 -0.65 -4.46
C PHE A 15 -4.96 -0.16 -4.17
N GLY A 16 -5.87 -1.05 -3.75
CA GLY A 16 -7.19 -0.68 -3.27
C GLY A 16 -7.15 0.19 -2.02
N ILE A 17 -6.28 -0.12 -1.07
CA ILE A 17 -6.05 0.73 0.11
C ILE A 17 -5.37 2.04 -0.29
N LEU A 18 -4.31 1.98 -1.11
CA LEU A 18 -3.60 3.18 -1.56
C LEU A 18 -4.49 4.15 -2.35
N ALA A 19 -5.48 3.63 -3.09
CA ALA A 19 -6.45 4.45 -3.81
C ALA A 19 -7.34 5.30 -2.89
N ASP A 20 -7.58 4.85 -1.65
CA ASP A 20 -8.38 5.60 -0.66
C ASP A 20 -7.68 6.90 -0.24
N ASP A 21 -6.35 6.95 -0.26
CA ASP A 21 -5.58 8.14 0.12
C ASP A 21 -5.49 9.19 -1.01
N THR A 22 -5.99 8.88 -2.22
CA THR A 22 -5.95 9.83 -3.35
C THR A 22 -6.88 11.02 -3.11
N PRO A 23 -6.43 12.28 -3.28
CA PRO A 23 -7.33 13.43 -3.27
C PRO A 23 -8.29 13.35 -4.46
N PRO A 24 -9.61 13.59 -4.29
CA PRO A 24 -10.29 14.16 -3.12
C PRO A 24 -10.93 13.14 -2.15
N VAL A 25 -10.62 11.85 -2.27
CA VAL A 25 -11.29 10.75 -1.54
C VAL A 25 -10.67 10.51 -0.15
N GLY A 26 -9.41 10.92 0.07
CA GLY A 26 -8.64 10.78 1.32
C GLY A 26 -9.29 11.38 2.58
N LEU A 27 -10.27 10.67 3.14
CA LEU A 27 -11.05 11.06 4.31
C LEU A 27 -10.16 11.36 5.52
N ALA A 28 -9.13 10.55 5.74
CA ALA A 28 -8.21 10.72 6.86
C ALA A 28 -7.45 12.06 6.77
N ALA A 29 -6.93 12.38 5.58
CA ALA A 29 -6.25 13.65 5.34
C ALA A 29 -7.19 14.85 5.47
N PHE A 30 -8.45 14.71 5.05
CA PHE A 30 -9.44 15.79 5.15
C PHE A 30 -9.89 16.02 6.60
N ALA A 31 -10.06 14.95 7.38
CA ALA A 31 -10.31 15.03 8.81
C ALA A 31 -9.12 15.68 9.56
N ALA A 32 -7.89 15.30 9.21
CA ALA A 32 -6.69 15.91 9.77
C ALA A 32 -6.58 17.40 9.40
N ALA A 33 -6.93 17.78 8.16
CA ALA A 33 -6.94 19.16 7.71
C ALA A 33 -7.91 20.04 8.52
N ALA A 34 -9.09 19.50 8.89
CA ALA A 34 -10.06 20.18 9.73
C ALA A 34 -9.52 20.48 11.13
N ILE A 35 -8.78 19.54 11.73
CA ILE A 35 -8.13 19.71 13.04
C ILE A 35 -6.98 20.72 12.93
N ALA A 36 -6.17 20.63 11.87
CA ALA A 36 -5.01 21.49 11.63
C ALA A 36 -5.37 22.89 11.09
N LYS A 37 -6.65 23.18 10.81
CA LYS A 37 -7.15 24.41 10.18
C LYS A 37 -6.43 24.74 8.86
N SER A 38 -6.21 23.72 8.04
CA SER A 38 -5.53 23.82 6.75
C SER A 38 -6.46 23.47 5.59
N ASP A 39 -6.05 23.77 4.37
CA ASP A 39 -6.80 23.43 3.15
C ASP A 39 -6.83 21.89 2.96
N PRO A 40 -8.02 21.26 2.90
CA PRO A 40 -8.14 19.80 2.78
C PRO A 40 -7.50 19.22 1.52
N ILE A 41 -7.60 19.94 0.39
CA ILE A 41 -7.06 19.49 -0.89
C ILE A 41 -5.53 19.56 -0.87
N LYS A 42 -4.96 20.66 -0.38
CA LYS A 42 -3.50 20.78 -0.24
C LYS A 42 -2.92 19.77 0.74
N THR A 43 -3.62 19.53 1.85
CA THR A 43 -3.22 18.53 2.85
C THR A 43 -3.28 17.12 2.28
N GLY A 44 -4.34 16.79 1.53
CA GLY A 44 -4.46 15.51 0.83
C GLY A 44 -3.36 15.31 -0.22
N ILE A 45 -3.06 16.31 -1.04
CA ILE A 45 -1.97 16.22 -2.04
C ILE A 45 -0.63 15.99 -1.35
N GLN A 46 -0.37 16.70 -0.26
CA GLN A 46 0.88 16.55 0.50
C GLN A 46 0.98 15.18 1.16
N GLY A 47 -0.11 14.67 1.74
CA GLY A 47 -0.21 13.33 2.32
C GLY A 47 0.02 12.25 1.27
N PHE A 48 -0.72 12.30 0.16
CA PHE A 48 -0.59 11.35 -0.94
C PHE A 48 0.83 11.33 -1.55
N THR A 49 1.49 12.49 -1.63
CA THR A 49 2.89 12.58 -2.10
C THR A 49 3.87 11.87 -1.16
N TYR A 50 3.55 11.74 0.12
CA TYR A 50 4.33 10.92 1.05
C TYR A 50 3.99 9.43 0.88
N ASP A 51 2.71 9.10 0.70
CA ASP A 51 2.23 7.73 0.58
C ASP A 51 2.62 7.05 -0.73
N ILE A 52 2.75 7.78 -1.85
CA ILE A 52 3.15 7.22 -3.15
C ILE A 52 4.50 6.49 -3.11
N ARG A 53 5.39 6.84 -2.17
CA ARG A 53 6.67 6.15 -1.96
C ARG A 53 6.48 4.68 -1.60
N THR A 54 5.35 4.35 -0.99
CA THR A 54 5.01 2.99 -0.57
C THR A 54 4.47 2.14 -1.72
N ALA A 55 4.09 2.75 -2.86
CA ALA A 55 3.59 2.06 -4.05
C ALA A 55 4.59 1.08 -4.69
N ILE A 56 5.86 1.10 -4.27
CA ILE A 56 6.87 0.13 -4.69
C ILE A 56 6.72 -1.24 -4.00
N LEU A 57 6.11 -1.28 -2.81
CA LEU A 57 5.99 -2.48 -1.97
C LEU A 57 5.27 -3.65 -2.68
N PRO A 58 4.19 -3.43 -3.45
CA PRO A 58 3.53 -4.48 -4.23
C PRO A 58 4.38 -5.19 -5.26
N PHE A 59 5.29 -4.45 -5.88
CA PHE A 59 6.22 -5.03 -6.82
C PHE A 59 7.22 -5.93 -6.09
N MET A 60 7.70 -5.51 -4.91
CA MET A 60 8.65 -6.31 -4.13
C MET A 60 8.09 -7.69 -3.74
N PHE A 61 6.83 -7.78 -3.30
CA PHE A 61 6.26 -9.06 -2.92
C PHE A 61 5.79 -9.95 -4.08
N ILE A 62 5.58 -9.39 -5.29
CA ILE A 62 5.36 -10.20 -6.50
C ILE A 62 6.66 -10.86 -6.97
N PHE A 63 7.78 -10.13 -6.95
CA PHE A 63 9.08 -10.68 -7.35
C PHE A 63 9.73 -11.54 -6.26
N ASN A 64 9.35 -11.33 -5.00
CA ASN A 64 9.88 -12.05 -3.85
C ASN A 64 8.75 -12.56 -2.95
N THR A 65 8.14 -13.68 -3.33
CA THR A 65 6.98 -14.25 -2.63
C THR A 65 7.29 -14.76 -1.22
N GLN A 66 8.57 -14.89 -0.86
CA GLN A 66 8.99 -15.20 0.51
C GLN A 66 8.63 -14.07 1.48
N LEU A 67 8.52 -12.82 1.01
CA LEU A 67 7.98 -11.70 1.80
C LEU A 67 6.53 -11.92 2.23
N LEU A 68 5.79 -12.75 1.49
CA LEU A 68 4.41 -13.14 1.80
C LEU A 68 4.33 -14.41 2.64
N LEU A 69 5.46 -14.87 3.20
CA LEU A 69 5.57 -16.12 3.94
C LEU A 69 5.18 -17.36 3.11
N LEU A 70 5.24 -17.26 1.78
CA LEU A 70 5.00 -18.37 0.88
C LEU A 70 6.28 -19.19 0.71
N ASN A 71 6.20 -20.50 0.96
CA ASN A 71 7.33 -21.43 0.90
C ASN A 71 8.50 -21.02 1.84
N ILE A 72 8.17 -20.50 3.04
CA ILE A 72 9.14 -20.38 4.13
C ILE A 72 9.13 -21.69 4.90
N ASP A 73 10.05 -22.58 4.51
CA ASP A 73 10.43 -23.73 5.32
C ASP A 73 11.39 -23.20 6.39
N GLY A 74 10.94 -23.22 7.64
CA GLY A 74 11.68 -22.65 8.76
C GLY A 74 12.96 -23.41 9.07
N GLY A 75 14.04 -23.15 8.34
CA GLY A 75 15.37 -23.72 8.59
C GLY A 75 15.49 -25.21 8.28
N ASP A 76 16.56 -25.58 7.58
CA ASP A 76 17.00 -26.95 7.29
C ASP A 76 16.49 -28.03 8.26
N SER A 77 15.72 -28.99 7.74
CA SER A 77 16.13 -30.40 7.72
C SER A 77 15.10 -31.25 6.96
N ASN A 78 15.61 -31.90 5.90
CA ASN A 78 15.00 -32.89 4.99
C ASN A 78 14.44 -32.36 3.67
#